data_AF-A0AAQ4EZ31-F1
#
_entry.id   AF-A0AAQ4EZ31-F1
#
_cell.length_a   1.000
_cell.length_b   1.000
_cell.length_c   1.000
_cell.angle_alpha   90.00
_cell.angle_beta   90.00
_cell.angle_gamma   90.00
#
_symmetry.space_group_name_H-M   'P 1'
#
loop_
_entity.id
_entity.type
_entity.pdbx_description
1 polymer ?
#
loop_
_entity_poly.entity_id
_entity_poly.type
_entity_poly.pdbx_seq_one_letter_code
_entity_poly.pdbx_strand_id
1 'polypeptide(L)'
;MARERTSAIDQRHLHQAPSTSTSVPEKMKTGQVGSGQEEADVSAELQIPADFQDALTYELMTQPVLLPSGQVVDQSALDKHVDREQKW
;
A
#
# COMPACT_ATOMS: atom_id res chain seq x y z
N MET A 1 11.97 59.08 -28.05
CA MET A 1 13.10 58.14 -27.93
C MET A 1 12.58 56.74 -28.19
N ALA A 2 13.23 56.03 -29.11
CA ALA A 2 12.86 54.70 -29.58
C ALA A 2 13.38 53.59 -28.64
N ARG A 3 12.63 52.49 -28.51
CA ARG A 3 13.04 51.12 -28.93
C ARG A 3 12.16 50.06 -28.26
N GLU A 4 11.35 49.42 -29.10
CA GLU A 4 10.80 48.10 -28.89
C GLU A 4 11.94 47.09 -28.69
N ARG A 5 11.76 46.16 -27.75
CA ARG A 5 12.48 44.88 -27.71
C ARG A 5 11.48 43.75 -27.47
N THR A 6 10.99 43.24 -28.58
CA THR A 6 10.63 41.83 -28.78
C THR A 6 11.80 40.91 -28.39
N SER A 7 11.51 39.81 -27.68
CA SER A 7 11.88 38.42 -28.03
C SER A 7 11.53 37.48 -26.86
N ALA A 8 10.59 36.54 -27.08
CA ALA A 8 10.84 35.09 -27.26
C ALA A 8 11.21 34.36 -25.94
N ILE A 9 10.24 33.68 -25.30
CA ILE A 9 9.98 32.23 -25.39
C ILE A 9 11.14 31.39 -24.85
N ASP A 10 10.94 30.79 -23.67
CA ASP A 10 11.54 29.51 -23.29
C ASP A 10 10.45 28.63 -22.67
N GLN A 11 9.86 27.77 -23.51
CA GLN A 11 8.96 26.71 -23.08
C GLN A 11 9.80 25.55 -22.56
N ARG A 12 9.98 25.46 -21.24
CA ARG A 12 10.58 24.26 -20.63
C ARG A 12 9.57 23.12 -20.62
N HIS A 13 9.54 22.40 -21.74
CA HIS A 13 9.11 21.03 -21.82
C HIS A 13 10.19 20.13 -21.20
N LEU A 14 9.88 19.49 -20.06
CA LEU A 14 10.53 18.27 -19.52
C LEU A 14 9.75 17.96 -18.21
N HIS A 15 8.97 16.90 -18.00
CA HIS A 15 8.89 15.58 -18.59
C HIS A 15 7.42 15.13 -18.60
N GLN A 16 6.96 14.66 -19.76
CA GLN A 16 5.79 13.79 -19.86
C GLN A 16 6.17 12.42 -19.28
N ALA A 17 5.43 11.93 -18.29
CA ALA A 17 5.57 10.55 -17.84
C ALA A 17 5.11 9.62 -18.98
N PRO A 18 5.89 8.60 -19.39
CA PRO A 18 5.45 7.65 -20.39
C PRO A 18 4.28 6.83 -19.83
N SER A 19 3.12 6.97 -20.44
CA SER A 19 1.99 6.05 -20.30
C SER A 19 2.41 4.70 -20.91
N THR A 20 2.97 3.80 -20.11
CA THR A 20 3.12 2.40 -20.53
C THR A 20 1.88 1.63 -20.11
N SER A 21 0.92 1.58 -21.03
CA SER A 21 0.01 0.45 -21.15
C SER A 21 0.85 -0.81 -21.33
N THR A 22 1.04 -1.58 -20.26
CA THR A 22 1.46 -2.98 -20.38
C THR A 22 0.21 -3.83 -20.29
N SER A 23 -0.25 -4.24 -21.46
CA SER A 23 -1.27 -5.25 -21.70
C SER A 23 -0.85 -6.55 -21.02
N VAL A 24 -1.57 -6.99 -19.99
CA VAL A 24 -1.42 -8.35 -19.48
C VAL A 24 -2.28 -9.26 -20.37
N PRO A 25 -1.71 -10.31 -21.00
CA PRO A 25 -2.47 -11.20 -21.84
C PRO A 25 -3.41 -12.08 -21.02
N GLU A 26 -4.68 -12.01 -21.42
CA GLU A 26 -5.76 -12.91 -21.10
C GLU A 26 -5.34 -14.38 -21.32
N LYS A 27 -5.39 -15.19 -20.26
CA LYS A 27 -5.45 -16.64 -20.40
C LYS A 27 -6.64 -17.17 -19.63
N MET A 28 -7.79 -17.05 -20.29
CA MET A 28 -8.95 -17.91 -20.12
C MET A 28 -8.52 -19.38 -20.03
N LYS A 29 -8.78 -20.02 -18.89
CA LYS A 29 -8.85 -21.46 -18.76
C LYS A 29 -10.16 -21.82 -18.06
N THR A 30 -11.15 -22.16 -18.88
CA THR A 30 -12.32 -22.93 -18.48
C THR A 30 -11.90 -24.28 -17.90
N GLY A 31 -12.43 -24.60 -16.72
CA GLY A 31 -12.46 -25.91 -16.09
C GLY A 31 -13.49 -25.84 -14.95
N GLN A 32 -14.74 -26.16 -15.22
CA GLN A 32 -15.39 -27.44 -14.94
C GLN A 32 -15.90 -27.53 -13.49
N VAL A 33 -17.23 -27.52 -13.38
CA VAL A 33 -18.02 -27.76 -12.16
C VAL A 33 -17.67 -29.15 -11.60
N GLY A 34 -17.25 -29.19 -10.34
CA GLY A 34 -17.17 -30.38 -9.52
C GLY A 34 -17.76 -30.08 -8.15
N SER A 35 -18.99 -30.55 -7.91
CA SER A 35 -19.59 -30.58 -6.59
C SER A 35 -18.98 -31.73 -5.80
N GLY A 36 -17.99 -31.43 -4.97
CA GLY A 36 -17.42 -32.34 -3.98
C GLY A 36 -17.10 -31.53 -2.73
N GLN A 37 -17.64 -31.93 -1.59
CA GLN A 37 -17.30 -31.34 -0.31
C GLN A 37 -15.87 -31.78 0.05
N GLU A 38 -14.88 -30.94 -0.28
CA GLU A 38 -13.56 -30.98 0.34
C GLU A 38 -13.61 -30.01 1.52
N GLU A 39 -13.84 -30.54 2.73
CA GLU A 39 -13.42 -29.87 3.96
C GLU A 39 -11.89 -29.85 3.90
N ALA A 40 -11.34 -28.83 3.24
CA ALA A 40 -9.91 -28.60 3.21
C ALA A 40 -9.45 -28.49 4.66
N ASP A 41 -8.45 -29.29 5.05
CA ASP A 41 -7.72 -29.11 6.29
C ASP A 41 -7.07 -27.72 6.23
N VAL A 42 -7.80 -26.69 6.69
CA VAL A 42 -7.30 -25.30 6.76
C VAL A 42 -6.39 -25.17 7.98
N SER A 43 -5.45 -26.11 8.12
CA SER A 43 -4.34 -26.06 9.06
C SER A 43 -3.07 -25.53 8.36
N ALA A 44 -3.23 -24.90 7.20
CA ALA A 44 -2.22 -23.99 6.70
C ALA A 44 -2.20 -22.77 7.64
N GLU A 45 -1.19 -22.69 8.50
CA GLU A 45 -0.91 -21.49 9.29
C GLU A 45 -0.94 -20.28 8.34
N LEU A 46 -1.99 -19.47 8.45
CA LEU A 46 -2.14 -18.24 7.68
C LEU A 46 -1.06 -17.27 8.15
N GLN A 47 0.06 -17.25 7.44
CA GLN A 47 1.15 -16.33 7.74
C GLN A 47 0.79 -14.94 7.21
N ILE A 48 0.73 -13.98 8.13
CA ILE A 48 0.57 -12.57 7.80
C ILE A 48 1.92 -12.08 7.24
N PRO A 49 1.96 -11.48 6.03
CA PRO A 49 3.21 -10.91 5.52
C PRO A 49 3.69 -9.78 6.43
N ALA A 50 5.00 -9.66 6.61
CA ALA A 50 5.62 -8.74 7.58
C ALA A 50 5.16 -7.28 7.41
N ASP A 51 4.91 -6.82 6.19
CA ASP A 51 4.48 -5.45 5.91
C ASP A 51 3.07 -5.11 6.44
N PHE A 52 2.25 -6.14 6.73
CA PHE A 52 0.90 -6.00 7.28
C PHE A 52 0.84 -6.35 8.76
N GLN A 53 1.95 -6.79 9.34
CA GLN A 53 2.05 -7.18 10.72
C GLN A 53 2.50 -5.99 11.57
N ASP A 54 1.82 -5.76 12.69
CA ASP A 54 2.19 -4.72 13.64
C ASP A 54 3.50 -5.10 14.35
N ALA A 55 4.44 -4.15 14.43
CA ALA A 55 5.77 -4.38 15.01
C ALA A 55 5.77 -4.61 16.54
N LEU A 56 4.67 -4.29 17.23
CA LEU A 56 4.52 -4.40 18.67
C LEU A 56 3.65 -5.59 19.08
N THR A 57 2.56 -5.83 18.36
CA THR A 57 1.59 -6.88 18.70
C THR A 57 1.79 -8.16 17.90
N TYR A 58 2.51 -8.11 16.78
CA TYR A 58 2.63 -9.21 15.82
C TYR A 58 1.30 -9.69 15.23
N GLU A 59 0.25 -8.87 15.35
CA GLU A 59 -1.06 -9.13 14.77
C GLU A 59 -1.22 -8.35 13.46
N LEU A 60 -2.26 -8.67 12.70
CA LEU A 60 -2.59 -7.93 11.49
C LEU A 60 -2.97 -6.49 11.84
N MET A 61 -2.32 -5.51 11.21
CA MET A 61 -2.72 -4.11 11.31
C MET A 61 -4.07 -3.90 10.62
N THR A 62 -5.00 -3.26 11.31
CA THR A 62 -6.30 -2.85 10.76
C THR A 62 -6.33 -1.35 10.45
N GLN A 63 -5.57 -0.56 11.21
CA GLN A 63 -5.48 0.88 11.09
C GLN A 63 -4.00 1.31 11.21
N PRO A 64 -3.21 1.20 10.13
CA PRO A 64 -1.80 1.55 10.15
C PRO A 64 -1.59 3.07 10.29
N VAL A 65 -0.68 3.44 11.18
CA VAL A 65 -0.28 4.83 11.50
C VAL A 65 1.23 4.95 11.33
N LEU A 66 1.67 5.93 10.53
CA LEU A 66 3.08 6.26 10.36
C LEU A 66 3.55 7.16 11.50
N LEU A 67 4.48 6.66 12.31
CA LEU A 67 5.13 7.42 13.37
C LEU A 67 6.19 8.37 12.81
N PRO A 68 6.54 9.46 13.52
CA PRO A 68 7.64 10.35 13.14
C PRO A 68 9.00 9.64 13.01
N SER A 69 9.18 8.49 13.67
CA SER A 69 10.36 7.62 13.53
C SER A 69 10.43 6.88 12.20
N GLY A 70 9.38 6.92 11.38
CA GLY A 70 9.25 6.18 10.13
C GLY A 70 8.71 4.76 10.29
N GLN A 71 8.38 4.32 11.51
CA GLN A 71 7.75 3.02 11.75
C GLN A 71 6.23 3.09 11.54
N VAL A 72 5.64 2.01 11.05
CA VAL A 72 4.19 1.84 10.93
C VAL A 72 3.70 0.93 12.05
N VAL A 73 2.67 1.36 12.77
CA VAL A 73 2.02 0.61 13.86
C VAL A 73 0.50 0.76 13.78
N ASP A 74 -0.25 -0.15 14.37
CA ASP A 74 -1.70 -0.09 14.46
C ASP A 74 -2.14 0.97 15.49
N GLN A 75 -3.16 1.75 15.15
CA GLN A 75 -3.72 2.79 16.04
C GLN A 75 -4.12 2.23 17.40
N SER A 76 -4.71 1.02 17.46
CA SER A 76 -5.15 0.44 18.73
C SER A 76 -3.99 0.10 19.66
N ALA A 77 -2.80 -0.20 19.11
CA ALA A 77 -1.61 -0.46 19.89
C ALA A 77 -1.10 0.82 20.55
N LEU A 78 -1.16 1.96 19.84
CA LEU A 78 -0.82 3.28 20.39
C LEU A 78 -1.77 3.69 21.50
N ASP A 79 -3.08 3.56 21.30
CA ASP A 79 -4.08 3.96 22.30
C ASP A 79 -3.90 3.17 23.60
N LYS A 80 -3.76 1.84 23.51
CA LYS A 80 -3.48 0.96 24.66
C LYS A 80 -2.19 1.35 25.37
N HIS A 81 -1.17 1.78 24.63
CA HIS A 81 0.09 2.21 25.21
C HIS A 81 -0.06 3.51 25.99
N VAL A 82 -0.68 4.53 25.40
CA VAL A 82 -0.96 5.82 26.05
C VAL A 82 -1.82 5.65 27.30
N ASP A 83 -2.89 4.86 27.23
CA ASP A 83 -3.76 4.57 28.37
C ASP A 83 -2.98 3.92 29.53
N ARG A 84 -2.04 3.03 29.21
CA ARG A 84 -1.18 2.39 30.21
C ARG A 84 -0.22 3.38 30.84
N GLU A 85 0.39 4.26 30.06
CA GLU A 85 1.32 5.28 30.56
C GLU A 85 0.63 6.33 31.43
N GLN A 86 -0.61 6.70 31.14
CA GLN A 86 -1.38 7.63 31.98
C GLN A 86 -1.77 7.05 33.34
N LYS A 87 -1.77 5.73 33.48
CA LYS A 87 -2.17 5.03 34.71
C LYS A 87 -0.99 4.71 35.63
N TRP A 88 0.24 4.92 35.19
CA TRP A 88 1.46 4.73 35.99
C TRP A 88 1.72 5.92 36.92
#